data_AF-A0A433SNL3-F1
#
_entry.id   AF-A0A433SNL3-F1
#
_cell.length_a   1.000
_cell.length_b   1.000
_cell.length_c   1.000
_cell.angle_alpha   90.00
_cell.angle_beta   90.00
_cell.angle_gamma   90.00
#
_symmetry.space_group_name_H-M   'P 1'
#
loop_
_entity.id
_entity.type
_entity.pdbx_description
1 polymer ?
#
loop_
_entity_poly.entity_id
_entity_poly.type
_entity_poly.pdbx_seq_one_letter_code
_entity_poly.pdbx_strand_id
1 'polypeptide(L)' 'MAKPFEFNWRISVPEALQAGCVFEIWDEAYSVYESNCMVKVDEYGFFICWKSEGRREYPPVEFTRN' A
#
# COMPACT_ATOMS: atom_id res chain seq x y z
N MET A 1 -13.52 -6.13 -36.37
CA MET A 1 -13.78 -7.09 -35.27
C MET A 1 -13.04 -6.57 -34.05
N ALA A 2 -13.71 -6.40 -32.91
CA ALA A 2 -13.06 -5.98 -31.67
C ALA A 2 -12.35 -7.18 -31.03
N LYS A 3 -11.19 -6.94 -30.40
CA LYS A 3 -10.49 -7.98 -29.66
C LYS A 3 -11.39 -8.47 -28.52
N PRO A 4 -11.58 -9.79 -28.33
CA PRO A 4 -12.35 -10.31 -27.20
C PRO A 4 -11.71 -9.86 -25.88
N PHE A 5 -12.54 -9.42 -24.94
CA PHE A 5 -12.10 -9.02 -23.61
C PHE A 5 -11.76 -10.26 -22.80
N GLU A 6 -10.49 -10.38 -22.42
CA GLU A 6 -10.05 -11.39 -21.46
C GLU A 6 -10.10 -10.78 -20.06
N PHE A 7 -11.08 -11.24 -19.27
CA PHE A 7 -11.17 -10.86 -17.87
C PHE A 7 -10.07 -11.55 -17.06
N ASN A 8 -9.09 -10.78 -16.61
CA ASN A 8 -8.10 -11.23 -15.65
C ASN A 8 -8.30 -10.52 -14.31
N TRP A 9 -8.81 -11.24 -13.31
CA TRP A 9 -9.00 -10.71 -11.97
C TRP A 9 -7.71 -10.68 -11.13
N ARG A 10 -6.67 -11.44 -11.55
CA ARG A 10 -5.33 -11.47 -10.93
C ARG A 10 -4.33 -10.75 -11.81
N ILE A 11 -4.44 -9.43 -11.83
CA ILE A 11 -3.38 -8.61 -12.43
C ILE A 11 -2.26 -8.53 -11.40
N SER A 12 -1.05 -8.98 -11.76
CA SER A 12 0.10 -8.95 -10.85
C SER A 12 0.43 -7.52 -10.45
N VAL A 13 0.51 -7.27 -9.14
CA VAL A 13 0.97 -5.99 -8.62
C VAL A 13 2.48 -5.85 -8.89
N PRO A 14 2.96 -4.72 -9.44
CA PRO A 14 4.38 -4.48 -9.65
C PRO A 14 5.21 -4.68 -8.38
N GLU A 15 6.37 -5.33 -8.51
CA GLU A 15 7.24 -5.66 -7.36
C GLU A 15 7.61 -4.43 -6.53
N ALA A 16 7.84 -3.27 -7.17
CA ALA A 16 8.14 -2.03 -6.47
C ALA A 16 7.04 -1.62 -5.47
N LEU A 17 5.77 -1.86 -5.81
CA LEU A 17 4.63 -1.55 -4.94
C LEU A 17 4.48 -2.56 -3.79
N GLN A 18 4.85 -3.82 -4.02
CA GLN A 18 4.84 -4.87 -2.98
C GLN A 18 6.04 -4.74 -2.03
N ALA A 19 7.23 -4.43 -2.56
CA ALA A 19 8.43 -4.17 -1.79
C ALA A 19 8.24 -2.98 -0.85
N GLY A 20 7.58 -1.94 -1.38
CA GLY A 20 7.24 -0.71 -0.67
C GLY A 20 8.20 0.42 -0.93
N CYS A 21 7.69 1.64 -0.81
CA CYS A 21 8.45 2.87 -0.96
C CYS A 21 8.17 3.81 0.22
N VAL A 22 9.13 4.69 0.49
CA VAL A 22 9.02 5.70 1.54
C VAL A 22 8.36 6.94 0.97
N PHE A 23 7.32 7.43 1.64
CA PHE A 23 6.60 8.66 1.31
C PHE A 23 6.38 9.51 2.56
N GLU A 24 5.99 10.76 2.33
CA GLU A 24 5.40 11.62 3.35
C GLU A 24 3.88 11.60 3.20
N ILE A 25 3.16 11.63 4.32
CA ILE A 25 1.69 11.70 4.33
C ILE A 25 1.30 13.01 5.00
N TRP A 26 0.53 13.80 4.25
CA TRP A 26 0.00 15.07 4.69
C TRP A 26 -1.52 15.02 4.63
N ASP A 27 -2.16 15.35 5.75
CA ASP A 27 -3.60 15.54 5.84
C ASP A 27 -3.88 16.98 6.27
N GLU A 28 -4.39 17.78 5.32
CA GLU A 28 -4.68 19.20 5.54
C GLU A 28 -5.85 19.41 6.51
N ALA A 29 -6.88 18.56 6.46
CA ALA A 29 -8.09 18.71 7.26
C ALA A 29 -7.82 18.52 8.76
N TYR A 30 -6.88 17.64 9.09
CA TYR A 30 -6.48 17.36 10.47
C TYR A 30 -5.12 17.95 10.84
N SER A 31 -4.46 18.66 9.92
CA SER A 31 -3.10 19.19 10.10
C SER A 31 -2.10 18.12 10.57
N VAL A 32 -2.22 16.91 10.01
CA VAL A 32 -1.36 15.77 10.35
C VAL A 32 -0.26 15.66 9.31
N TYR A 33 0.97 15.53 9.78
CA TYR A 33 2.14 15.25 8.97
C TYR A 33 2.85 14.01 9.50
N GLU A 34 3.01 13.00 8.64
CA GLU A 34 3.77 11.79 8.92
C GLU A 34 4.92 11.67 7.93
N SER A 35 6.14 11.64 8.46
CA SER A 35 7.36 11.46 7.67
C SER A 35 7.79 9.99 7.64
N ASN A 36 8.61 9.65 6.66
CA ASN A 36 9.21 8.32 6.49
C ASN A 36 8.19 7.16 6.49
N CYS A 37 7.02 7.36 5.90
CA CYS A 37 5.97 6.35 5.84
C CYS A 37 6.33 5.26 4.83
N MET A 38 6.50 4.02 5.29
CA MET A 38 6.63 2.87 4.40
C MET A 38 5.25 2.51 3.84
N VAL A 39 5.03 2.76 2.55
CA VAL A 39 3.77 2.47 1.84
C VAL A 39 3.92 1.21 1.00
N LYS A 40 2.95 0.29 1.08
CA LYS A 40 2.92 -0.99 0.36
C LYS A 40 1.54 -1.30 -0.20
N VAL A 41 1.54 -2.11 -1.25
CA VAL A 41 0.33 -2.71 -1.83
C VAL A 41 0.38 -4.21 -1.60
N ASP A 42 -0.76 -4.82 -1.26
CA ASP A 42 -0.85 -6.27 -1.12
C ASP A 42 -0.72 -7.00 -2.47
N GLU A 43 -0.50 -8.32 -2.43
CA GLU A 43 -0.31 -9.18 -3.61
C GLU A 43 -1.45 -9.06 -4.65
N TYR A 44 -2.68 -8.81 -4.19
CA TYR A 44 -3.87 -8.78 -5.03
C TYR A 44 -4.33 -7.36 -5.39
N GLY A 45 -3.66 -6.32 -4.89
CA GLY A 45 -3.98 -4.93 -5.21
C GLY A 45 -5.29 -4.43 -4.61
N PHE A 46 -5.74 -5.01 -3.50
CA PHE A 46 -6.95 -4.62 -2.79
C PHE A 46 -6.71 -3.52 -1.75
N PHE A 47 -5.52 -3.47 -1.17
CA PHE A 47 -5.20 -2.61 -0.05
C PHE A 47 -3.89 -1.85 -0.28
N ILE A 48 -3.93 -0.56 0.03
CA ILE A 48 -2.75 0.27 0.22
C ILE A 48 -2.59 0.48 1.72
N CYS A 49 -1.46 0.05 2.25
CA CYS A 49 -1.16 0.14 3.68
C CYS A 49 0.07 1.02 3.86
N TRP A 50 0.15 1.75 4.97
CA TRP A 50 1.36 2.47 5.32
C TRP A 50 1.65 2.37 6.82
N LYS A 51 2.93 2.52 7.15
CA LYS A 51 3.40 2.62 8.53
C LYS A 51 4.34 3.81 8.66
N SER A 52 4.00 4.74 9.54
CA SER A 52 4.84 5.89 9.88
C SER A 52 5.84 5.57 10.98
N GLU A 53 6.95 6.31 10.97
CA GLU A 53 7.96 6.25 12.01
C GLU A 53 7.38 6.84 13.32
N GLY A 54 7.42 6.06 14.41
CA GLY A 54 6.93 6.51 15.72
C GLY A 54 5.43 6.30 16.00
N ARG A 55 4.60 5.98 15.00
CA ARG A 55 3.20 5.58 15.22
C ARG A 55 3.17 4.11 15.63
N ARG A 56 2.95 3.85 16.93
CA ARG A 56 2.87 2.49 17.48
C ARG A 56 1.44 1.98 17.33
N GLU A 57 1.20 1.16 16.31
CA GLU A 57 -0.08 0.47 16.16
C GLU A 57 -0.18 -0.66 17.19
N TYR A 58 -1.32 -0.73 17.89
CA TYR A 58 -1.66 -1.79 18.82
C TYR A 58 -2.93 -2.51 18.33
N PRO A 59 -2.89 -3.84 18.12
CA PRO A 59 -1.70 -4.70 18.12
C PRO A 59 -0.75 -4.36 16.95
N PRO A 60 0.54 -4.75 17.02
CA PRO A 60 1.47 -4.53 15.92
C PRO A 60 0.92 -5.19 14.66
N VAL A 61 0.74 -4.41 13.59
CA VAL A 61 0.45 -4.96 12.27
C VAL A 61 1.72 -5.66 11.79
N GLU A 62 1.74 -6.98 11.95
CA GLU A 62 2.65 -7.80 11.17
C GLU A 62 2.18 -7.67 9.72
N PHE A 63 3.04 -7.12 8.86
CA PHE A 63 2.90 -7.31 7.42
C PHE A 63 3.10 -8.80 7.17
N THR A 64 2.07 -9.61 7.44
CA THR A 64 2.12 -11.05 7.24
C THR A 64 2.37 -11.25 5.77
N ARG A 65 3.59 -11.68 5.45
CA ARG A 65 3.88 -12.39 4.21
C ARG A 65 2.98 -13.61 4.24
N ASN A 66 2.00 -13.66 3.33
CA ASN A 66 1.36 -14.92 2.99
C ASN A 66 2.41 -15.89 2.45
#